data_AF-A0A0T6B0Y0-F1
#
_entry.id   AF-A0A0T6B0Y0-F1
#
_cell.length_a   1.000
_cell.length_b   1.000
_cell.length_c   1.000
_cell.angle_alpha   90.00
_cell.angle_beta   90.00
_cell.angle_gamma   90.00
#
_symmetry.space_group_name_H-M   'P 1'
#
loop_
_entity.id
_entity.type
_entity.pdbx_description
1 polymer ?
#
loop_
_entity_poly.entity_id
_entity_poly.type
_entity_poly.pdbx_seq_one_letter_code
_entity_poly.pdbx_strand_id
1 'polypeptide(L)'
;DWDSLEKDIRNASHVPIPQDQVTLPLPSRLHAHLDVPYFKILGTLYQFYIHIAAEEMDTSNGIENDVKNTLDEVINGIEYRINSDCKSADPLWHQRVTMERVVNVTEVLSISCLLCLLCHNLMRPSQGKKTKRKSSDLKNREILNELIGQLKKAANRFDEILEDWNYQVTISDLTNRLLLLNLNVDGQAVLNNLRESRTQAVKSLKGVLKSKSKFLSGLMV
;
A
#
# COMPACT_ATOMS: atom_id res chain seq x y z
N ASP A 1 -0.86 -18.37 -13.89
CA ASP A 1 -2.06 -17.61 -13.50
C ASP A 1 -1.81 -17.00 -12.12
N TRP A 2 -2.09 -15.71 -11.93
CA TRP A 2 -1.79 -14.96 -10.70
C TRP A 2 -2.65 -15.45 -9.51
N ASP A 3 -3.89 -15.85 -9.77
CA ASP A 3 -4.81 -16.37 -8.75
C ASP A 3 -4.40 -17.77 -8.28
N SER A 4 -3.85 -18.58 -9.18
CA SER A 4 -3.28 -19.90 -8.82
C SER A 4 -2.09 -19.73 -7.87
N LEU A 5 -1.21 -18.78 -8.17
CA LEU A 5 -0.03 -18.53 -7.34
C LEU A 5 -0.42 -18.07 -5.92
N GLU A 6 -1.39 -17.18 -5.78
CA GLU A 6 -1.88 -16.75 -4.46
C GLU A 6 -2.45 -17.95 -3.67
N LYS A 7 -3.30 -18.75 -4.32
CA LYS A 7 -3.88 -19.95 -3.69
C LYS A 7 -2.79 -20.91 -3.26
N ASP A 8 -1.82 -21.19 -4.10
CA ASP A 8 -0.74 -22.13 -3.80
C ASP A 8 0.09 -21.66 -2.59
N ILE A 9 0.44 -20.37 -2.53
CA ILE A 9 1.19 -19.79 -1.41
C ILE A 9 0.36 -19.80 -0.12
N ARG A 10 -0.93 -19.45 -0.18
CA ARG A 10 -1.81 -19.48 0.99
C ARG A 10 -2.06 -20.90 1.49
N ASN A 11 -2.24 -21.85 0.57
CA ASN A 11 -2.43 -23.27 0.89
C ASN A 11 -1.18 -23.88 1.52
N ALA A 12 0.01 -23.48 1.06
CA ALA A 12 1.28 -23.95 1.61
C ALA A 12 1.48 -23.56 3.10
N SER A 13 0.69 -22.61 3.62
CA SER A 13 0.62 -22.27 5.05
C SER A 13 2.00 -22.04 5.69
N HIS A 14 2.88 -21.32 4.97
CA HIS A 14 4.25 -21.08 5.40
C HIS A 14 4.28 -20.37 6.76
N VAL A 15 4.88 -21.02 7.76
CA VAL A 15 5.02 -20.47 9.11
C VAL A 15 6.08 -19.35 9.09
N PRO A 16 5.80 -18.16 9.68
CA PRO A 16 6.81 -17.11 9.83
C PRO A 16 8.01 -17.61 10.63
N ILE A 17 9.22 -17.18 10.22
CA ILE A 17 10.44 -17.48 10.98
C ILE A 17 10.34 -16.78 12.34
N PRO A 18 10.54 -17.49 13.46
CA PRO A 18 10.59 -16.88 14.79
C PRO A 18 11.66 -15.79 14.85
N GLN A 19 11.31 -14.63 15.40
CA GLN A 19 12.22 -13.47 15.48
C GLN A 19 12.75 -13.22 16.89
N ASP A 20 12.53 -14.18 17.79
CA ASP A 20 13.08 -14.20 19.15
C ASP A 20 14.55 -14.65 19.20
N GLN A 21 15.09 -15.14 18.08
CA GLN A 21 16.47 -15.62 17.96
C GLN A 21 17.25 -14.86 16.89
N VAL A 22 18.41 -14.30 17.26
CA VAL A 22 19.29 -13.53 16.36
C VAL A 22 20.03 -14.42 15.35
N THR A 23 20.15 -15.72 15.65
CA THR A 23 20.86 -16.70 14.82
C THR A 23 20.07 -17.21 13.62
N LEU A 24 18.76 -16.99 13.61
CA LEU A 24 17.89 -17.38 12.51
C LEU A 24 18.01 -16.40 11.34
N PRO A 25 17.77 -16.85 10.10
CA PRO A 25 17.71 -15.95 8.96
C PRO A 25 16.65 -14.88 9.16
N LEU A 26 16.92 -13.68 8.67
CA LEU A 26 15.95 -12.59 8.74
C LEU A 26 14.64 -13.00 8.04
N PRO A 27 13.48 -12.64 8.62
CA PRO A 27 12.20 -12.91 8.00
C PRO A 27 12.12 -12.24 6.62
N SER A 28 11.56 -12.95 5.64
CA SER A 28 11.24 -12.35 4.35
C SER A 28 10.02 -11.42 4.48
N ARG A 29 9.85 -10.52 3.50
CA ARG A 29 8.67 -9.64 3.40
C ARG A 29 7.39 -10.37 2.94
N LEU A 30 7.46 -11.67 2.65
CA LEU A 30 6.35 -12.45 2.09
C LEU A 30 5.11 -12.39 2.98
N HIS A 31 5.26 -12.61 4.28
CA HIS A 31 4.12 -12.59 5.21
C HIS A 31 3.47 -11.22 5.30
N ALA A 32 4.27 -10.15 5.37
CA ALA A 32 3.75 -8.79 5.34
C ALA A 32 3.07 -8.46 4.00
N HIS A 33 3.53 -9.06 2.90
CA HIS A 33 2.91 -8.93 1.58
C HIS A 33 1.56 -9.66 1.51
N LEU A 34 1.46 -10.87 2.03
CA LEU A 34 0.22 -11.67 2.07
C LEU A 34 -0.87 -11.04 2.96
N ASP A 35 -0.46 -10.23 3.93
CA ASP A 35 -1.34 -9.47 4.82
C ASP A 35 -1.98 -8.24 4.18
N VAL A 36 -1.48 -7.80 3.02
CA VAL A 36 -2.07 -6.72 2.22
C VAL A 36 -2.72 -7.37 0.99
N PRO A 37 -3.93 -6.96 0.58
CA PRO A 37 -4.64 -7.55 -0.55
C PRO A 37 -4.08 -7.08 -1.90
N TYR A 38 -2.77 -7.28 -2.13
CA TYR A 38 -2.08 -7.00 -3.39
C TYR A 38 -2.79 -7.68 -4.55
N PHE A 39 -3.04 -8.98 -4.41
CA PHE A 39 -3.64 -9.81 -5.44
C PHE A 39 -5.04 -9.33 -5.82
N LYS A 40 -5.89 -9.02 -4.82
CA LYS A 40 -7.24 -8.52 -5.07
C LYS A 40 -7.22 -7.18 -5.83
N ILE A 41 -6.47 -6.19 -5.34
CA ILE A 41 -6.44 -4.85 -5.98
C ILE A 41 -5.78 -4.91 -7.37
N LEU A 42 -4.59 -5.48 -7.45
CA LEU A 42 -3.82 -5.51 -8.70
C LEU A 42 -4.44 -6.46 -9.71
N GLY A 43 -5.00 -7.59 -9.28
CA GLY A 43 -5.74 -8.52 -10.12
C GLY A 43 -6.94 -7.86 -10.77
N THR A 44 -7.80 -7.19 -9.98
CA THR A 44 -8.95 -6.46 -10.51
C THR A 44 -8.55 -5.35 -11.49
N LEU A 45 -7.50 -4.57 -11.19
CA LEU A 45 -7.00 -3.54 -12.10
C LEU A 45 -6.37 -4.12 -13.37
N TYR A 46 -5.70 -5.27 -13.27
CA TYR A 46 -5.10 -5.95 -14.41
C TYR A 46 -6.16 -6.58 -15.31
N GLN A 47 -7.23 -7.14 -14.75
CA GLN A 47 -8.40 -7.58 -15.50
C GLN A 47 -9.05 -6.42 -16.26
N PHE A 48 -9.16 -5.25 -15.63
CA PHE A 48 -9.64 -4.05 -16.31
C PHE A 48 -8.71 -3.63 -17.46
N TYR A 49 -7.40 -3.66 -17.24
CA TYR A 49 -6.41 -3.38 -18.28
C TYR A 49 -6.54 -4.34 -19.48
N ILE A 50 -6.67 -5.65 -19.22
CA ILE A 50 -6.88 -6.66 -20.29
C ILE A 50 -8.18 -6.37 -21.06
N HIS A 51 -9.27 -6.05 -20.38
CA HIS A 51 -10.55 -5.72 -21.04
C HIS A 51 -10.41 -4.56 -22.03
N ILE A 52 -9.70 -3.51 -21.61
CA ILE A 52 -9.45 -2.35 -22.47
C ILE A 52 -8.57 -2.76 -23.65
N ALA A 53 -7.54 -3.58 -23.42
CA ALA A 53 -6.61 -4.02 -24.46
C ALA A 53 -7.27 -4.96 -25.48
N ALA A 54 -8.23 -5.78 -25.06
CA ALA A 54 -8.95 -6.75 -25.90
C ALA A 54 -10.18 -6.14 -26.63
N GLU A 55 -10.55 -4.89 -26.34
CA GLU A 55 -11.80 -4.24 -26.81
C GLU A 55 -13.09 -5.00 -26.42
N GLU A 56 -13.07 -5.80 -25.35
CA GLU A 56 -14.23 -6.57 -24.89
C GLU A 56 -15.24 -5.66 -24.14
N MET A 57 -16.54 -5.84 -24.43
CA MET A 57 -17.57 -4.85 -24.10
C MET A 57 -18.37 -5.09 -22.79
N ASP A 58 -18.33 -6.28 -22.17
CA ASP A 58 -19.44 -6.73 -21.31
C ASP A 58 -19.16 -6.98 -19.81
N THR A 59 -17.96 -6.73 -19.33
CA THR A 59 -17.49 -7.34 -18.05
C THR A 59 -16.92 -6.34 -17.05
N SER A 60 -16.98 -5.03 -17.32
CA SER A 60 -16.42 -4.00 -16.46
C SER A 60 -17.33 -3.48 -15.34
N ASN A 61 -18.57 -4.01 -15.21
CA ASN A 61 -19.49 -3.53 -14.19
C ASN A 61 -19.00 -3.93 -12.78
N GLY A 62 -18.73 -2.94 -11.92
CA GLY A 62 -18.44 -3.15 -10.50
C GLY A 62 -16.95 -3.19 -10.14
N ILE A 63 -16.05 -3.14 -11.12
CA ILE A 63 -14.59 -3.09 -10.89
C ILE A 63 -14.22 -1.90 -10.01
N GLU A 64 -14.82 -0.73 -10.28
CA GLU A 64 -14.65 0.47 -9.47
C GLU A 64 -15.13 0.29 -8.03
N ASN A 65 -16.20 -0.46 -7.78
CA ASN A 65 -16.67 -0.70 -6.42
C ASN A 65 -15.75 -1.70 -5.68
N ASP A 66 -15.27 -2.73 -6.38
CA ASP A 66 -14.38 -3.74 -5.79
C ASP A 66 -13.03 -3.14 -5.40
N VAL A 67 -12.45 -2.31 -6.28
CA VAL A 67 -11.21 -1.58 -5.99
C VAL A 67 -11.43 -0.62 -4.82
N LYS A 68 -12.52 0.17 -4.83
CA LYS A 68 -12.86 1.07 -3.73
C LYS A 68 -12.95 0.35 -2.40
N ASN A 69 -13.80 -0.69 -2.32
CA ASN A 69 -14.06 -1.41 -1.08
C ASN A 69 -12.77 -2.02 -0.54
N THR A 70 -11.95 -2.60 -1.42
CA THR A 70 -10.67 -3.19 -1.01
C THR A 70 -9.66 -2.13 -0.56
N LEU A 71 -9.60 -0.97 -1.22
CA LEU A 71 -8.76 0.14 -0.76
C LEU A 71 -9.22 0.67 0.59
N ASP A 72 -10.53 0.87 0.79
CA ASP A 72 -11.10 1.32 2.05
C ASP A 72 -10.81 0.31 3.18
N GLU A 73 -10.97 -0.99 2.94
CA GLU A 73 -10.60 -2.06 3.88
C GLU A 73 -9.12 -1.97 4.30
N VAL A 74 -8.21 -1.77 3.34
CA VAL A 74 -6.77 -1.65 3.61
C VAL A 74 -6.44 -0.39 4.40
N ILE A 75 -6.99 0.76 4.00
CA ILE A 75 -6.72 2.03 4.66
C ILE A 75 -7.31 2.05 6.07
N ASN A 76 -8.52 1.53 6.26
CA ASN A 76 -9.12 1.36 7.59
C ASN A 76 -8.27 0.40 8.46
N GLY A 77 -7.79 -0.69 7.86
CA GLY A 77 -6.97 -1.69 8.56
C GLY A 77 -5.63 -1.13 9.05
N ILE A 78 -4.96 -0.30 8.24
CA ILE A 78 -3.69 0.31 8.66
C ILE A 78 -3.91 1.41 9.70
N GLU A 79 -4.97 2.21 9.57
CA GLU A 79 -5.36 3.22 10.56
C GLU A 79 -5.63 2.59 11.93
N TYR A 80 -6.42 1.51 11.95
CA TYR A 80 -6.69 0.76 13.16
C TYR A 80 -5.40 0.24 13.82
N ARG A 81 -4.50 -0.34 13.02
CA ARG A 81 -3.22 -0.89 13.51
C ARG A 81 -2.29 0.18 14.06
N ILE A 82 -2.16 1.30 13.36
CA ILE A 82 -1.38 2.45 13.84
C ILE A 82 -1.89 2.90 15.21
N ASN A 83 -3.21 3.00 15.36
CA ASN A 83 -3.84 3.41 16.61
C ASN A 83 -3.72 2.37 17.73
N SER A 84 -3.73 1.07 17.42
CA SER A 84 -3.56 0.00 18.41
C SER A 84 -2.10 -0.14 18.87
N ASP A 85 -1.15 -0.01 17.94
CA ASP A 85 0.27 -0.26 18.21
C ASP A 85 0.88 0.80 19.13
N CYS A 86 0.41 2.05 19.01
CA CYS A 86 0.76 3.13 19.92
C CYS A 86 0.35 2.85 21.39
N LYS A 87 -0.55 1.88 21.62
CA LYS A 87 -1.01 1.48 22.96
C LYS A 87 -0.47 0.11 23.39
N SER A 88 0.39 -0.51 22.59
CA SER A 88 0.93 -1.85 22.85
C SER A 88 2.01 -1.86 23.94
N ALA A 89 2.22 -3.02 24.56
CA ALA A 89 3.25 -3.21 25.59
C ALA A 89 4.68 -3.14 25.00
N ASP A 90 4.85 -3.46 23.72
CA ASP A 90 6.10 -3.29 22.97
C ASP A 90 5.91 -2.46 21.71
N PRO A 91 5.84 -1.13 21.89
CA PRO A 91 5.49 -0.24 20.80
C PRO A 91 6.62 -0.19 19.74
N LEU A 92 7.89 -0.42 20.10
CA LEU A 92 9.03 -0.31 19.18
C LEU A 92 9.06 -1.50 18.22
N TRP A 93 8.77 -2.69 18.74
CA TRP A 93 8.63 -3.87 17.92
C TRP A 93 7.46 -3.74 16.93
N HIS A 94 6.31 -3.30 17.42
CA HIS A 94 5.10 -3.16 16.61
C HIS A 94 5.27 -2.08 15.54
N GLN A 95 6.00 -1.01 15.84
CA GLN A 95 6.36 0.03 14.88
C GLN A 95 7.09 -0.53 13.65
N ARG A 96 8.03 -1.48 13.82
CA ARG A 96 8.73 -2.09 12.68
C ARG A 96 7.75 -2.83 11.77
N VAL A 97 6.89 -3.67 12.36
CA VAL A 97 5.89 -4.46 11.63
C VAL A 97 4.90 -3.55 10.91
N THR A 98 4.42 -2.51 11.57
CA THR A 98 3.48 -1.55 10.99
C THR A 98 4.12 -0.69 9.91
N MET A 99 5.39 -0.29 10.06
CA MET A 99 6.12 0.40 9.00
C MET A 99 6.22 -0.45 7.74
N GLU A 100 6.49 -1.75 7.86
CA GLU A 100 6.52 -2.66 6.71
C GLU A 100 5.17 -2.74 5.98
N ARG A 101 4.07 -2.79 6.74
CA ARG A 101 2.71 -2.72 6.16
C ARG A 101 2.46 -1.38 5.47
N VAL A 102 2.88 -0.27 6.07
CA VAL A 102 2.73 1.07 5.49
C VAL A 102 3.45 1.16 4.14
N VAL A 103 4.69 0.62 4.07
CA VAL A 103 5.45 0.52 2.81
C VAL A 103 4.66 -0.31 1.80
N ASN A 104 4.15 -1.47 2.20
CA ASN A 104 3.41 -2.36 1.32
C ASN A 104 2.15 -1.70 0.73
N VAL A 105 1.38 -0.96 1.54
CA VAL A 105 0.20 -0.21 1.07
C VAL A 105 0.61 0.89 0.08
N THR A 106 1.73 1.57 0.33
CA THR A 106 2.27 2.59 -0.59
C THR A 106 2.72 1.98 -1.92
N GLU A 107 3.30 0.77 -1.89
CA GLU A 107 3.66 0.02 -3.10
C GLU A 107 2.41 -0.36 -3.90
N VAL A 108 1.37 -0.91 -3.27
CA VAL A 108 0.09 -1.22 -3.94
C VAL A 108 -0.47 0.01 -4.63
N LEU A 109 -0.61 1.12 -3.90
CA LEU A 109 -1.12 2.38 -4.48
C LEU A 109 -0.26 2.86 -5.65
N SER A 110 1.07 2.71 -5.55
CA SER A 110 2.01 3.12 -6.60
C SER A 110 1.88 2.28 -7.87
N ILE A 111 1.70 0.97 -7.74
CA ILE A 111 1.49 0.06 -8.88
C ILE A 111 0.11 0.29 -9.47
N SER A 112 -0.93 0.50 -8.65
CA SER A 112 -2.27 0.85 -9.13
C SER A 112 -2.28 2.12 -9.96
N CYS A 113 -1.53 3.16 -9.56
CA CYS A 113 -1.35 4.37 -10.36
C CYS A 113 -0.72 4.09 -11.73
N LEU A 114 0.25 3.18 -11.80
CA LEU A 114 0.89 2.76 -13.05
C LEU A 114 -0.11 2.03 -13.95
N LEU A 115 -0.93 1.13 -13.40
CA LEU A 115 -1.98 0.45 -14.17
C LEU A 115 -3.00 1.43 -14.73
N CYS A 116 -3.45 2.42 -13.95
CA CYS A 116 -4.33 3.48 -14.45
C CYS A 116 -3.69 4.29 -15.60
N LEU A 117 -2.39 4.56 -15.54
CA LEU A 117 -1.67 5.21 -16.65
C LEU A 117 -1.69 4.35 -17.91
N LEU A 118 -1.45 3.04 -17.79
CA LEU A 118 -1.46 2.12 -18.91
C LEU A 118 -2.85 2.06 -19.55
N CYS A 119 -3.91 1.95 -18.74
CA CYS A 119 -5.30 2.02 -19.20
C CYS A 119 -5.58 3.35 -19.93
N HIS A 120 -5.17 4.47 -19.34
CA HIS A 120 -5.34 5.79 -19.93
C HIS A 120 -4.64 5.91 -21.31
N ASN A 121 -3.43 5.36 -21.44
CA ASN A 121 -2.69 5.37 -22.70
C ASN A 121 -3.35 4.52 -23.80
N LEU A 122 -3.94 3.38 -23.45
CA LEU A 122 -4.70 2.55 -24.39
C LEU A 122 -5.96 3.26 -24.90
N MET A 123 -6.59 4.10 -24.08
CA MET A 123 -7.80 4.85 -24.45
C MET A 123 -7.54 6.15 -25.21
N ARG A 124 -6.27 6.56 -25.41
CA ARG A 124 -5.95 7.74 -26.21
C ARG A 124 -6.13 7.42 -27.69
N PRO A 125 -6.92 8.23 -28.44
CA PRO A 125 -7.08 7.99 -29.87
C PRO A 125 -5.72 8.07 -30.56
N SER A 126 -5.38 7.06 -31.38
CA SER A 126 -4.16 7.07 -32.19
C SER A 126 -4.11 8.37 -32.99
N GLN A 127 -3.06 9.17 -32.81
CA GLN A 127 -2.90 10.44 -33.50
C GLN A 127 -2.87 10.20 -35.01
N GLY A 128 -4.01 10.37 -35.70
CA GLY A 128 -4.09 10.22 -37.15
C GLY A 128 -5.41 9.74 -37.73
N LYS A 129 -6.33 9.13 -36.97
CA LYS A 129 -7.63 8.69 -37.51
C LYS A 129 -8.80 9.22 -36.67
N LYS A 130 -9.61 10.09 -37.29
CA LYS A 130 -10.94 10.50 -36.77
C LYS A 130 -11.90 9.31 -36.87
N THR A 131 -11.70 8.30 -36.04
CA THR A 131 -12.66 7.20 -35.91
C THR A 131 -13.74 7.63 -34.92
N LYS A 132 -15.02 7.41 -35.28
CA LYS A 132 -16.19 7.62 -34.42
C LYS A 132 -15.96 6.84 -33.12
N ARG A 133 -15.87 7.52 -31.96
CA ARG A 133 -15.66 6.86 -30.65
C ARG A 133 -16.81 5.88 -30.40
N LYS A 134 -16.50 4.63 -30.05
CA LYS A 134 -17.51 3.63 -29.70
C LYS A 134 -18.12 4.01 -28.33
N SER A 135 -19.39 3.69 -28.09
CA SER A 135 -20.04 3.93 -26.79
C SER A 135 -19.31 3.27 -25.60
N SER A 136 -18.64 2.14 -25.86
CA SER A 136 -17.81 1.42 -24.89
C SER A 136 -16.60 2.23 -24.42
N ASP A 137 -16.01 3.08 -25.28
CA ASP A 137 -14.86 3.91 -24.93
C ASP A 137 -15.23 5.00 -23.91
N LEU A 138 -16.48 5.49 -23.96
CA LEU A 138 -16.98 6.48 -23.01
C LEU A 138 -17.18 5.85 -21.63
N LYS A 139 -17.84 4.69 -21.57
CA LYS A 139 -18.05 3.94 -20.33
C LYS A 139 -16.72 3.53 -19.67
N ASN A 140 -15.77 3.03 -20.44
CA ASN A 140 -14.46 2.64 -19.90
C ASN A 140 -13.66 3.85 -19.38
N ARG A 141 -13.82 5.03 -19.99
CA ARG A 141 -13.23 6.28 -19.46
C ARG A 141 -13.89 6.73 -18.16
N GLU A 142 -15.21 6.60 -18.04
CA GLU A 142 -15.92 6.90 -16.80
C GLU A 142 -15.44 5.99 -15.66
N ILE A 143 -15.35 4.68 -15.90
CA ILE A 143 -14.81 3.71 -14.93
C ILE A 143 -13.37 4.06 -14.56
N LEU A 144 -12.52 4.38 -15.55
CA LEU A 144 -11.13 4.78 -15.30
C LEU A 144 -11.04 6.06 -14.46
N ASN A 145 -11.84 7.08 -14.77
CA ASN A 145 -11.88 8.33 -14.00
C ASN A 145 -12.35 8.09 -12.55
N GLU A 146 -13.31 7.19 -12.34
CA GLU A 146 -13.75 6.81 -11.00
C GLU A 146 -12.64 6.06 -10.24
N LEU A 147 -11.98 5.09 -10.87
CA LEU A 147 -10.81 4.38 -10.29
C LEU A 147 -9.69 5.35 -9.92
N ILE A 148 -9.36 6.31 -10.80
CA ILE A 148 -8.37 7.37 -10.53
C ILE A 148 -8.81 8.21 -9.32
N GLY A 149 -10.09 8.59 -9.26
CA GLY A 149 -10.66 9.34 -8.14
C GLY A 149 -10.56 8.59 -6.82
N GLN A 150 -10.83 7.29 -6.81
CA GLN A 150 -10.74 6.44 -5.63
C GLN A 150 -9.29 6.26 -5.16
N LEU A 151 -8.36 5.99 -6.08
CA LEU A 151 -6.93 5.88 -5.74
C LEU A 151 -6.39 7.20 -5.17
N LYS A 152 -6.83 8.33 -5.70
CA LYS A 152 -6.47 9.65 -5.16
C LYS A 152 -7.02 9.88 -3.76
N LYS A 153 -8.30 9.54 -3.52
CA LYS A 153 -8.91 9.61 -2.19
C LYS A 153 -8.17 8.72 -1.19
N ALA A 154 -7.87 7.47 -1.56
CA ALA A 154 -7.12 6.54 -0.73
C ALA A 154 -5.71 7.05 -0.43
N ALA A 155 -4.98 7.57 -1.43
CA ALA A 155 -3.64 8.12 -1.24
C ALA A 155 -3.63 9.35 -0.32
N ASN A 156 -4.61 10.25 -0.45
CA ASN A 156 -4.72 11.42 0.42
C ASN A 156 -5.09 11.03 1.86
N ARG A 157 -6.09 10.16 2.03
CA ARG A 157 -6.46 9.66 3.34
C ARG A 157 -5.30 8.94 4.02
N PHE A 158 -4.51 8.19 3.25
CA PHE A 158 -3.34 7.54 3.80
C PHE A 158 -2.23 8.53 4.20
N ASP A 159 -2.02 9.60 3.42
CA ASP A 159 -1.10 10.69 3.80
C ASP A 159 -1.52 11.37 5.12
N GLU A 160 -2.83 11.58 5.32
CA GLU A 160 -3.41 12.11 6.57
C GLU A 160 -3.14 11.18 7.75
N ILE A 161 -3.43 9.88 7.61
CA ILE A 161 -3.13 8.88 8.65
C ILE A 161 -1.64 8.89 9.02
N LEU A 162 -0.75 9.07 8.05
CA LEU A 162 0.70 9.13 8.30
C LEU A 162 1.16 10.46 8.92
N GLU A 163 0.43 11.56 8.74
CA GLU A 163 0.63 12.81 9.48
C GLU A 163 0.27 12.62 10.96
N ASP A 164 -0.86 11.98 11.22
CA ASP A 164 -1.39 11.77 12.57
C ASP A 164 -0.71 10.61 13.31
N TRP A 165 0.15 9.85 12.64
CA TRP A 165 0.91 8.76 13.23
C TRP A 165 2.02 9.29 14.15
N ASN A 166 1.60 9.79 15.31
CA ASN A 166 2.46 10.26 16.37
C ASN A 166 2.69 9.15 17.39
N TYR A 167 3.95 8.95 17.77
CA TYR A 167 4.37 7.81 18.56
C TYR A 167 5.22 8.26 19.73
N GLN A 168 4.84 7.82 20.93
CA GLN A 168 5.50 8.23 22.15
C GLN A 168 6.08 7.01 22.86
N VAL A 169 7.38 6.77 22.64
CA VAL A 169 8.20 5.98 23.56
C VAL A 169 9.02 6.92 24.41
N THR A 170 8.96 6.72 25.72
CA THR A 170 9.78 7.46 26.66
C THR A 170 11.17 6.86 26.75
N ILE A 171 12.16 7.69 27.08
CA ILE A 171 13.53 7.20 27.26
C ILE A 171 13.65 6.21 28.43
N SER A 172 12.84 6.41 29.48
CA SER A 172 12.80 5.52 30.64
C SER A 172 12.50 4.08 30.22
N ASP A 173 11.53 3.89 29.33
CA ASP A 173 11.12 2.57 28.85
C ASP A 173 12.25 1.87 28.07
N LEU A 174 12.97 2.62 27.23
CA LEU A 174 14.06 2.07 26.43
C LEU A 174 15.29 1.75 27.29
N THR A 175 15.69 2.66 28.19
CA THR A 175 16.84 2.45 29.07
C THR A 175 16.63 1.22 29.96
N ASN A 176 15.42 1.04 30.51
CA ASN A 176 15.08 -0.16 31.30
C ASN A 176 15.22 -1.45 30.47
N ARG A 177 14.77 -1.44 29.20
CA ARG A 177 14.91 -2.59 28.29
C ARG A 177 16.35 -2.89 27.91
N LEU A 178 17.17 -1.86 27.66
CA LEU A 178 18.60 -2.04 27.34
C LEU A 178 19.37 -2.60 28.54
N LEU A 179 19.06 -2.15 29.75
CA LEU A 179 19.64 -2.69 30.98
C LEU A 179 19.30 -4.16 31.19
N LEU A 180 18.05 -4.59 30.91
CA LEU A 180 17.66 -6.01 30.95
C LEU A 180 18.47 -6.87 29.97
N LEU A 181 19.02 -6.28 28.91
CA LEU A 181 19.87 -6.95 27.92
C LEU A 181 21.36 -6.86 28.24
N ASN A 182 21.74 -6.36 29.42
CA ASN A 182 23.13 -6.05 29.82
C ASN A 182 23.86 -5.13 28.83
N LEU A 183 23.12 -4.27 28.13
CA LEU A 183 23.67 -3.31 27.19
C LEU A 183 23.88 -1.97 27.91
N ASN A 184 25.13 -1.60 28.17
CA ASN A 184 25.49 -0.28 28.70
C ASN A 184 25.62 0.73 27.55
N VAL A 185 24.50 1.05 26.91
CA VAL A 185 24.42 1.94 25.75
C VAL A 185 23.65 3.19 26.13
N ASP A 186 24.04 4.34 25.54
CA ASP A 186 23.27 5.57 25.65
C ASP A 186 21.88 5.40 25.00
N GLY A 187 20.87 5.13 25.83
CA GLY A 187 19.48 4.97 25.41
C GLY A 187 18.93 6.22 24.73
N GLN A 188 19.46 7.41 25.00
CA GLN A 188 19.02 8.65 24.35
C GLN A 188 19.47 8.68 22.90
N ALA A 189 20.72 8.32 22.61
CA ALA A 189 21.23 8.25 21.25
C ALA A 189 20.47 7.21 20.41
N VAL A 190 20.20 6.03 20.97
CA VAL A 190 19.42 4.97 20.29
C VAL A 190 18.00 5.45 19.99
N LEU A 191 17.32 6.06 20.97
CA LEU A 191 15.96 6.58 20.79
C LEU A 191 15.90 7.67 19.72
N ASN A 192 16.88 8.57 19.70
CA ASN A 192 16.97 9.63 18.71
C ASN A 192 17.15 9.05 17.30
N ASN A 193 18.07 8.09 17.12
CA ASN A 193 18.26 7.43 15.83
C ASN A 193 16.99 6.72 15.33
N LEU A 194 16.26 6.04 16.22
CA LEU A 194 14.99 5.38 15.87
C LEU A 194 13.90 6.40 15.47
N ARG A 195 13.82 7.52 16.19
CA ARG A 195 12.87 8.61 15.87
C ARG A 195 13.21 9.29 14.55
N GLU A 196 14.49 9.59 14.30
CA GLU A 196 14.97 10.21 13.07
C GLU A 196 14.73 9.29 11.87
N SER A 197 15.14 8.02 11.97
CA SER A 197 14.95 7.02 10.91
C SER A 197 13.47 6.87 10.54
N ARG A 198 12.58 6.79 11.54
CA ARG A 198 11.12 6.77 11.32
C ARG A 198 10.65 8.05 10.63
N THR A 199 11.04 9.21 11.15
CA THR A 199 10.60 10.51 10.62
C THR A 199 10.99 10.65 9.15
N GLN A 200 12.20 10.23 8.81
CA GLN A 200 12.68 10.20 7.43
C GLN A 200 11.88 9.22 6.57
N ALA A 201 11.61 8.00 7.06
CA ALA A 201 10.82 7.00 6.34
C ALA A 201 9.39 7.51 6.05
N VAL A 202 8.69 8.03 7.06
CA VAL A 202 7.35 8.60 6.91
C VAL A 202 7.36 9.78 5.95
N LYS A 203 8.33 10.70 6.07
CA LYS A 203 8.47 11.83 5.15
C LYS A 203 8.66 11.38 3.70
N SER A 204 9.49 10.36 3.47
CA SER A 204 9.71 9.79 2.13
C SER A 204 8.43 9.17 1.57
N LEU A 205 7.71 8.38 2.37
CA LEU A 205 6.47 7.72 1.96
C LEU A 205 5.37 8.74 1.62
N LYS A 206 5.19 9.76 2.45
CA LYS A 206 4.29 10.88 2.17
C LYS A 206 4.67 11.64 0.91
N GLY A 207 5.97 11.83 0.67
CA GLY A 207 6.47 12.38 -0.59
C GLY A 207 6.03 11.55 -1.81
N VAL A 208 6.10 10.22 -1.72
CA VAL A 208 5.60 9.32 -2.76
C VAL A 208 4.08 9.47 -2.93
N LEU A 209 3.29 9.41 -1.85
CA LEU A 209 1.82 9.52 -1.91
C LEU A 209 1.37 10.85 -2.55
N LYS A 210 1.96 11.98 -2.15
CA LYS A 210 1.68 13.30 -2.73
C LYS A 210 2.05 13.36 -4.21
N SER A 211 3.18 12.78 -4.58
CA SER A 211 3.60 12.67 -5.98
C SER A 211 2.60 11.85 -6.81
N LYS A 212 2.15 10.69 -6.28
CA LYS A 212 1.14 9.84 -6.93
C LYS A 212 -0.22 10.52 -7.05
N SER A 213 -0.68 11.22 -6.01
CA SER A 213 -1.93 12.00 -6.02
C SER A 213 -1.90 13.13 -7.07
N LYS A 214 -0.76 13.84 -7.18
CA LYS A 214 -0.54 14.85 -8.22
C LYS A 214 -0.51 14.24 -9.61
N PHE A 215 0.17 13.10 -9.77
CA PHE A 215 0.24 12.36 -11.02
C PHE A 215 -1.14 11.91 -11.51
N LEU A 216 -1.95 11.30 -10.63
CA LEU A 216 -3.33 10.89 -10.92
C LEU A 216 -4.21 12.07 -11.36
N SER A 217 -4.02 13.25 -10.75
CA SER A 217 -4.75 14.46 -11.14
C SER A 217 -4.48 14.89 -12.59
N GLY A 218 -3.29 14.59 -13.13
CA GLY A 218 -2.96 14.86 -14.53
C GLY A 218 -3.50 13.82 -15.52
N LEU A 219 -4.04 12.69 -15.03
CA LEU A 219 -4.66 11.65 -15.85
C LEU A 219 -6.17 11.78 -15.97
N MET A 220 -6.81 12.55 -15.08
CA MET A 220 -8.25 12.82 -15.18
C MET A 220 -8.52 13.65 -16.43
N VAL A 221 -9.39 13.13 -17.30
CA VAL A 221 -9.83 13.77 -18.56
C VAL A 221 -11.25 14.29 -18.40
#